data_AF-A0A7D7VH41-F1
#
_entry.id   AF-A0A7D7VH41-F1
#
_cell.length_a   1.000
_cell.length_b   1.000
_cell.length_c   1.000
_cell.angle_alpha   90.00
_cell.angle_beta   90.00
_cell.angle_gamma   90.00
#
_symmetry.space_group_name_H-M   'P 1'
#
loop_
_entity.id
_entity.type
_entity.pdbx_description
1 polymer ?
#
loop_
_entity_poly.entity_id
_entity_poly.type
_entity_poly.pdbx_seq_one_letter_code
_entity_poly.pdbx_strand_id
1 'polypeptide(L)' 'MSADPAFVTAFDALPNGGYGGTYNGKRYRVVKTQMSGGRSQKLEAEELGGNDYISFNLYRLASGAVLLKPCEMS' A
#
# COMPACT_ATOMS: atom_id res chain seq x y z
N MET A 1 10.87 -7.41 2.87
CA MET A 1 11.84 -6.55 3.58
C MET A 1 11.18 -6.02 4.84
N SER A 2 11.95 -5.66 5.88
CA SER A 2 11.39 -4.87 6.98
C SER A 2 10.95 -3.51 6.43
N ALA A 3 9.79 -3.04 6.85
CA ALA A 3 9.28 -1.74 6.46
C ALA A 3 9.97 -0.62 7.26
N ASP A 4 10.32 0.46 6.57
CA ASP A 4 10.83 1.67 7.21
C ASP A 4 9.73 2.30 8.12
N PRO A 5 10.05 2.77 9.34
CA PRO A 5 9.05 3.33 10.24
C PRO A 5 8.31 4.55 9.69
N ALA A 6 8.99 5.44 8.96
CA ALA A 6 8.34 6.62 8.37
C ALA A 6 7.38 6.21 7.24
N PHE A 7 7.76 5.19 6.46
CA PHE A 7 6.84 4.57 5.50
C PHE A 7 5.61 3.99 6.18
N VAL A 8 5.77 3.27 7.30
CA VAL A 8 4.64 2.69 8.05
C VAL A 8 3.69 3.77 8.53
N THR A 9 4.21 4.86 9.11
CA THR A 9 3.39 6.00 9.55
C THR A 9 2.60 6.62 8.40
N ALA A 10 3.25 6.86 7.25
CA ALA A 10 2.56 7.40 6.06
C ALA A 10 1.49 6.44 5.54
N PHE A 11 1.79 5.15 5.47
CA PHE A 11 0.85 4.12 5.04
C PHE A 11 -0.37 4.02 5.96
N ASP A 12 -0.18 4.17 7.27
CA ASP A 12 -1.27 4.12 8.25
C ASP A 12 -2.20 5.31 8.15
N ALA A 13 -1.70 6.49 7.76
CA ALA A 13 -2.50 7.67 7.51
C ALA A 13 -3.40 7.57 6.25
N LEU A 14 -3.12 6.62 5.35
CA LEU A 14 -3.95 6.41 4.16
C LEU A 14 -5.33 5.85 4.53
N PRO A 15 -6.42 6.33 3.91
CA PRO A 15 -7.75 5.80 4.15
C PRO A 15 -7.88 4.37 3.65
N ASN A 16 -8.73 3.58 4.30
CA ASN A 16 -9.15 2.28 3.79
C ASN A 16 -10.22 2.47 2.70
N GLY A 17 -10.31 1.51 1.78
CA GLY A 17 -11.22 1.58 0.63
C GLY A 17 -10.59 2.28 -0.58
N GLY A 18 -11.43 2.65 -1.54
CA GLY A 18 -11.00 3.26 -2.81
C GLY A 18 -10.94 4.79 -2.74
N TYR A 19 -9.87 5.38 -3.25
CA TYR A 19 -9.68 6.83 -3.31
C TYR A 19 -8.71 7.23 -4.44
N GLY A 20 -8.65 8.52 -4.75
CA GLY A 20 -7.72 9.08 -5.73
C GLY A 20 -6.38 9.46 -5.10
N GLY A 21 -5.29 9.23 -5.84
CA GLY A 21 -3.94 9.66 -5.47
C GLY A 21 -3.22 10.33 -6.62
N THR A 22 -2.13 11.04 -6.33
CA THR A 22 -1.24 11.62 -7.34
C THR A 22 0.21 11.31 -6.98
N TYR A 23 0.98 10.86 -7.96
CA TYR A 23 2.41 10.58 -7.82
C TYR A 23 3.13 10.93 -9.12
N ASN A 24 4.25 11.65 -9.03
CA ASN A 24 5.02 12.12 -10.19
C ASN A 24 4.19 12.74 -11.32
N GLY A 25 3.18 13.55 -10.96
CA GLY A 25 2.28 14.21 -11.91
C GLY A 25 1.19 13.33 -12.53
N LYS A 26 1.16 12.03 -12.21
CA LYS A 26 0.16 11.07 -12.68
C LYS A 26 -0.92 10.83 -11.64
N ARG A 27 -2.15 10.57 -12.08
CA ARG A 27 -3.30 10.26 -11.21
C ARG A 27 -3.51 8.76 -11.11
N TYR A 28 -3.80 8.28 -9.91
CA TYR A 28 -4.04 6.86 -9.64
C TYR A 28 -5.39 6.64 -8.96
N ARG A 29 -6.02 5.51 -9.27
CA ARG A 29 -7.02 4.90 -8.39
C ARG A 29 -6.25 4.04 -7.38
N VAL A 30 -6.38 4.36 -6.09
CA VAL A 30 -5.74 3.63 -5.00
C VAL A 30 -6.80 2.89 -4.21
N VAL A 31 -6.52 1.64 -3.85
CA VAL A 31 -7.35 0.83 -2.95
C VAL A 31 -6.47 0.31 -1.83
N LYS A 32 -6.84 0.61 -0.57
CA LYS A 32 -6.23 0.02 0.62
C LYS A 32 -7.22 -0.91 1.29
N THR A 33 -6.83 -2.17 1.45
CA THR A 33 -7.64 -3.20 2.08
C THR A 33 -6.96 -3.69 3.36
N GLN A 34 -7.75 -3.92 4.40
CA GLN A 34 -7.29 -4.54 5.65
C GLN A 34 -7.92 -5.91 5.82
N MET A 35 -7.11 -6.86 6.25
CA MET A 35 -7.48 -8.24 6.54
C MET A 35 -6.92 -8.64 7.91
N SER A 36 -7.44 -9.72 8.50
CA SER A 36 -6.93 -10.27 9.76
C SER A 36 -6.85 -9.21 10.89
N GLY A 37 -7.88 -8.37 11.02
CA GLY A 37 -7.91 -7.29 12.02
C GLY A 37 -6.84 -6.21 11.82
N GLY A 38 -6.40 -5.97 10.57
CA GLY A 38 -5.37 -4.98 10.24
C GLY A 38 -3.94 -5.51 10.30
N ARG A 39 -3.73 -6.78 10.65
CA ARG A 39 -2.39 -7.41 10.65
C ARG A 39 -1.88 -7.72 9.26
N SER A 40 -2.76 -7.84 8.29
CA SER A 40 -2.44 -7.97 6.87
C SER A 40 -3.14 -6.83 6.14
N GLN A 41 -2.40 -6.08 5.35
CA GLN A 41 -2.92 -4.92 4.62
C GLN A 41 -2.39 -5.00 3.19
N LYS A 42 -3.23 -4.66 2.22
CA LYS A 42 -2.88 -4.61 0.80
C LYS A 42 -3.09 -3.20 0.29
N LEU A 43 -2.21 -2.74 -0.58
CA LEU A 43 -2.45 -1.55 -1.40
C LEU A 43 -2.25 -1.88 -2.87
N GLU A 44 -3.17 -1.36 -3.66
CA GLU A 44 -3.14 -1.44 -5.12
C GLU A 44 -3.36 -0.03 -5.65
N ALA A 45 -2.55 0.39 -6.62
CA ALA A 45 -2.69 1.65 -7.30
C ALA A 45 -2.55 1.45 -8.81
N GLU A 46 -3.57 1.87 -9.55
CA GLU A 46 -3.63 1.82 -11.01
C GLU A 46 -3.61 3.24 -11.56
N GLU A 47 -2.69 3.54 -12.48
CA GLU A 47 -2.66 4.82 -13.17
C GLU A 47 -3.94 5.00 -14.02
N LEU A 48 -4.59 6.16 -13.90
CA LEU A 48 -5.84 6.46 -14.60
C LEU A 48 -5.66 6.86 -16.08
N GLY A 49 -4.42 7.08 -16.52
CA GLY A 49 -4.08 7.54 -17.87
C GLY A 49 -2.94 6.76 -18.53
N GLY A 50 -2.55 5.64 -17.93
CA GLY A 50 -1.42 4.81 -18.38
C GLY A 50 -1.58 3.38 -17.92
N ASN A 51 -0.51 2.61 -18.02
CA ASN A 51 -0.50 1.19 -17.64
C ASN A 51 0.29 0.94 -16.35
N ASP A 52 0.71 1.99 -15.65
CA ASP A 52 1.49 1.86 -14.42
C ASP A 52 0.62 1.26 -13.30
N TYR A 53 1.11 0.17 -12.73
CA TYR A 53 0.45 -0.57 -11.66
C TYR A 53 1.41 -0.82 -10.52
N ILE A 54 0.95 -0.52 -9.31
CA ILE A 54 1.72 -0.71 -8.08
C ILE A 54 0.87 -1.55 -7.13
N SER A 55 1.43 -2.65 -6.65
CA SER A 55 0.79 -3.43 -5.58
C SER A 55 1.78 -3.98 -4.56
N PHE A 56 1.37 -3.98 -3.30
CA PHE A 56 2.12 -4.61 -2.21
C PHE A 56 1.22 -5.06 -1.07
N ASN A 57 1.77 -5.96 -0.25
CA ASN A 57 1.23 -6.31 1.06
C ASN A 57 2.13 -5.80 2.19
N LEU A 58 1.50 -5.41 3.29
CA LEU A 58 2.14 -5.05 4.54
C LEU A 58 1.63 -5.98 5.66
N TYR A 59 2.56 -6.65 6.33
CA TYR A 59 2.26 -7.62 7.39
C TYR A 59 2.82 -7.16 8.73
N ARG A 60 1.99 -7.22 9.77
CA ARG A 60 2.37 -6.94 11.16
C ARG A 60 2.44 -8.25 11.94
N LEU A 61 3.66 -8.66 12.26
CA LEU A 61 3.95 -9.93 12.92
C LEU A 61 3.82 -9.81 14.44
N ALA A 62 3.57 -10.95 15.10
CA ALA A 62 3.50 -10.99 16.56
C ALA A 62 4.84 -10.63 17.24
N SER A 63 5.95 -10.76 16.51
CA SER A 63 7.28 -10.33 16.96
C SER A 63 7.47 -8.80 16.98
N GLY A 64 6.49 -8.03 16.52
CA GLY A 64 6.59 -6.57 16.36
C GLY A 64 7.19 -6.13 15.02
N ALA A 65 7.76 -7.05 14.24
CA ALA A 65 8.27 -6.74 12.91
C ALA A 65 7.14 -6.38 11.94
N VAL A 66 7.38 -5.36 11.11
CA VAL A 66 6.51 -4.99 9.99
C VAL A 66 7.20 -5.35 8.68
N LEU A 67 6.58 -6.18 7.86
CA LEU A 67 7.15 -6.65 6.60
C LEU A 67 6.42 -6.03 5.42
N LEU A 68 7.17 -5.43 4.51
CA LEU A 68 6.72 -4.98 3.20
C LEU A 68 7.06 -6.04 2.15
N LYS A 69 6.06 -6.38 1.32
CA LYS A 69 6.14 -7.38 0.26
C LYS A 69 5.54 -6.82 -1.04
N PRO A 70 6.37 -6.32 -1.97
CA PRO A 70 5.91 -5.96 -3.31
C PRO A 70 5.33 -7.18 -4.03
N CYS A 71 4.27 -6.97 -4.82
CA CYS A 71 3.65 -8.01 -5.61
C CYS A 71 3.92 -7.78 -7.10
N GLU A 72 3.42 -6.66 -7.64
CA GLU A 72 3.55 -6.28 -9.05
C GLU A 72 3.85 -4.79 -9.14
N MET A 73 4.81 -4.46 -10.01
CA MET A 73 5.25 -3.10 -10.33
C MET A 73 5.60 -3.10 -11.82
N SER A 74 4.74 -2.53 -12.65
CA SER A 74 4.82 -2.62 -14.12
C SER A 74 4.36 -1.35 -14.81
#